data_AF-A0A074Z5J4-F1
#
_entry.id   AF-A0A074Z5J4-F1
#
_cell.length_a   1.000
_cell.length_b   1.000
_cell.length_c   1.000
_cell.angle_alpha   90.00
_cell.angle_beta   90.00
_cell.angle_gamma   90.00
#
_symmetry.space_group_name_H-M   'P 1'
#
loop_
_entity.id
_entity.type
_entity.pdbx_description
1 polymer ?
#
loop_
_entity_poly.entity_id
_entity_poly.type
_entity_poly.pdbx_seq_one_letter_code
_entity_poly.pdbx_strand_id
1 'polypeptide(L)'
;MLRQLAVYHSRDPYNLFLVRLAQGLTHLGKGTMTLSPWHSERFLSRAVGISGLLTLLVSCLDMRTTFMGRHDYLIFYLTPAIQPRLLMTFDEDLKPLPVTVRVGQAVDVVGQAGRPKTITGFQTYTTPVLLSYGERAELATDEYLSVTQLPLEGFVLLKKNPEYEEATA
;
A
#
# COMPACT_ATOMS: atom_id res chain seq x y z
N MET A 1 -7.24 20.18 -5.69
CA MET A 1 -7.20 20.08 -7.17
C MET A 1 -8.37 19.28 -7.76
N LEU A 2 -8.45 17.94 -7.61
CA LEU A 2 -9.53 17.14 -8.26
C LEU A 2 -10.96 17.59 -7.87
N ARG A 3 -11.17 18.03 -6.63
CA ARG A 3 -12.48 18.59 -6.20
C ARG A 3 -12.85 19.88 -6.94
N GLN A 4 -11.88 20.74 -7.24
CA GLN A 4 -12.10 21.97 -7.99
C GLN A 4 -12.41 21.67 -9.47
N LEU A 5 -11.72 20.68 -10.06
CA LEU A 5 -12.01 20.20 -11.41
C LEU A 5 -13.44 19.63 -11.54
N ALA A 6 -13.94 18.94 -10.50
CA ALA A 6 -15.31 18.43 -10.49
C ALA A 6 -16.35 19.57 -10.48
N VAL A 7 -16.07 20.66 -9.75
CA VAL A 7 -16.93 21.85 -9.76
C VAL A 7 -16.88 22.56 -11.11
N TYR A 8 -15.68 22.69 -11.68
CA TYR A 8 -15.46 23.33 -12.99
C TYR A 8 -16.18 22.58 -14.12
N HIS A 9 -16.08 21.25 -14.16
CA HIS A 9 -16.74 20.41 -15.17
C HIS A 9 -18.16 19.96 -14.80
N SER A 10 -18.80 20.59 -13.82
CA SER A 10 -20.14 20.21 -13.34
C SER A 10 -21.23 20.23 -14.43
N ARG A 11 -21.05 21.03 -15.48
CA ARG A 11 -21.99 21.16 -16.60
C ARG A 11 -21.92 20.02 -17.62
N ASP A 12 -20.77 19.32 -17.71
CA ASP A 12 -20.56 18.25 -18.67
C ASP A 12 -20.53 16.89 -17.93
N PRO A 13 -21.57 16.05 -18.09
CA PRO A 13 -21.65 14.75 -17.41
C PRO A 13 -20.46 13.84 -17.70
N TYR A 14 -19.86 13.90 -18.90
CA TYR A 14 -18.74 13.05 -19.29
C TYR A 14 -17.48 13.41 -18.52
N ASN A 15 -17.13 14.70 -18.51
CA ASN A 15 -15.98 15.19 -17.78
C ASN A 15 -16.18 15.06 -16.27
N LEU A 16 -17.41 15.21 -15.78
CA LEU A 16 -17.73 14.99 -14.36
C LEU A 16 -17.54 13.52 -13.94
N PHE A 17 -17.96 12.56 -14.77
CA PHE A 17 -17.77 11.14 -14.52
C PHE A 17 -16.29 10.79 -14.39
N LEU A 18 -15.47 11.25 -15.34
CA LEU A 18 -14.01 11.09 -15.33
C LEU A 18 -13.35 11.58 -14.05
N VAL A 19 -13.67 12.82 -13.65
CA VAL A 19 -13.06 13.42 -12.47
C VAL A 19 -13.48 12.68 -11.21
N ARG A 20 -14.73 12.21 -11.12
CA ARG A 20 -15.21 11.39 -10.00
C ARG A 20 -14.55 10.02 -9.96
N LEU A 21 -14.36 9.38 -11.11
CA LEU A 21 -13.63 8.12 -11.21
C LEU A 21 -12.20 8.30 -10.70
N ALA A 22 -11.48 9.33 -11.17
CA ALA A 22 -10.15 9.66 -10.70
C ALA A 22 -10.11 9.89 -9.18
N GLN A 23 -11.06 10.64 -8.63
CA GLN A 23 -11.19 10.84 -7.17
C GLN A 23 -11.39 9.52 -6.43
N GLY A 24 -12.27 8.65 -6.92
CA GLY A 24 -12.53 7.33 -6.34
C GLY A 24 -11.28 6.45 -6.33
N LEU A 25 -10.50 6.45 -7.42
CA LEU A 25 -9.25 5.70 -7.53
C LEU A 25 -8.17 6.24 -6.57
N THR A 26 -8.07 7.56 -6.38
CA THR A 26 -7.10 8.16 -5.45
C THR A 26 -7.44 7.96 -3.96
N HIS A 27 -8.72 7.80 -3.63
CA HIS A 27 -9.20 7.64 -2.25
C HIS A 27 -9.78 6.25 -1.99
N LEU A 28 -9.26 5.25 -2.70
CA LEU A 28 -9.73 3.87 -2.64
C LEU A 28 -9.65 3.33 -1.21
N GLY A 29 -10.74 2.73 -0.70
CA GLY A 29 -10.80 2.26 0.68
C GLY A 29 -10.61 3.37 1.71
N LYS A 30 -11.07 4.60 1.44
CA LYS A 30 -10.80 5.81 2.25
C LYS A 30 -9.30 6.17 2.35
N GLY A 31 -8.50 5.75 1.37
CA GLY A 31 -7.05 5.92 1.35
C GLY A 31 -6.25 4.78 1.99
N THR A 32 -6.92 3.72 2.44
CA THR A 32 -6.26 2.52 3.01
C THR A 32 -5.76 1.55 1.94
N MET A 33 -6.22 1.69 0.70
CA MET A 33 -5.89 0.79 -0.40
C MET A 33 -5.20 1.53 -1.54
N THR A 34 -4.32 0.83 -2.26
CA THR A 34 -3.65 1.31 -3.48
C THR A 34 -3.89 0.37 -4.64
N LEU A 35 -3.74 0.92 -5.84
CA LEU A 35 -3.65 0.15 -7.07
C LEU A 35 -2.20 -0.16 -7.34
N SER A 36 -1.82 -1.42 -7.17
CA SER A 36 -0.50 -1.91 -7.53
C SER A 36 -0.60 -3.41 -7.78
N PRO A 37 -0.22 -3.89 -8.98
CA PRO A 37 -0.17 -5.32 -9.26
C PRO A 37 1.09 -5.98 -8.68
N TRP A 38 1.95 -5.19 -8.03
CA TRP A 38 3.22 -5.59 -7.46
C TRP A 38 3.06 -5.91 -5.98
N HIS A 39 3.63 -7.04 -5.58
CA HIS A 39 3.68 -7.53 -4.21
C HIS A 39 5.14 -7.66 -3.75
N SER A 40 5.35 -7.65 -2.42
CA SER A 40 6.66 -7.81 -1.77
C SER A 40 7.71 -6.84 -2.33
N GLU A 41 7.53 -5.54 -2.13
CA GLU A 41 8.52 -4.53 -2.57
C GLU A 41 8.84 -4.60 -4.07
N ARG A 42 7.82 -4.89 -4.88
CA ARG A 42 7.91 -5.03 -6.35
C ARG A 42 8.71 -6.24 -6.83
N PHE A 43 9.04 -7.17 -5.93
CA PHE A 43 9.69 -8.41 -6.31
C PHE A 43 8.77 -9.35 -7.09
N LEU A 44 7.49 -9.46 -6.66
CA LEU A 44 6.54 -10.38 -7.27
C LEU A 44 5.46 -9.63 -8.06
N SER A 45 5.31 -9.97 -9.34
CA SER A 45 4.24 -9.45 -10.18
C SER A 45 3.03 -10.39 -10.20
N ARG A 46 1.84 -9.84 -9.92
CA ARG A 46 0.57 -10.59 -10.08
C ARG A 46 0.07 -10.43 -11.51
N ALA A 47 0.21 -11.46 -12.34
CA ALA A 47 -0.22 -11.44 -13.74
C ALA A 47 -1.70 -11.05 -13.91
N VAL A 48 -2.58 -11.50 -13.01
CA VAL A 48 -4.02 -11.15 -13.03
C VAL A 48 -4.26 -9.66 -12.75
N GLY A 49 -3.51 -9.08 -11.80
CA GLY A 49 -3.59 -7.65 -11.49
C GLY A 49 -3.09 -6.79 -12.66
N ILE A 50 -2.01 -7.22 -13.32
CA ILE A 50 -1.50 -6.56 -14.54
C ILE A 50 -2.53 -6.65 -15.66
N SER A 51 -3.09 -7.84 -15.91
CA SER A 51 -4.11 -8.03 -16.95
C SER A 51 -5.32 -7.13 -16.69
N GLY A 52 -5.82 -7.06 -15.44
CA GLY A 52 -6.94 -6.21 -15.08
C GLY A 52 -6.67 -4.73 -15.31
N LEU A 53 -5.48 -4.25 -14.94
CA LEU A 53 -5.04 -2.88 -15.23
C LEU A 53 -4.93 -2.61 -16.73
N LEU A 54 -4.36 -3.53 -17.50
CA LEU A 54 -4.25 -3.40 -18.96
C LEU A 54 -5.62 -3.37 -19.63
N THR A 55 -6.56 -4.23 -19.21
CA THR A 55 -7.94 -4.21 -19.70
C THR A 55 -8.60 -2.85 -19.47
N LEU A 56 -8.42 -2.26 -18.28
CA LEU A 56 -8.92 -0.92 -17.98
C LEU A 56 -8.27 0.14 -18.87
N LEU A 57 -6.94 0.13 -18.99
CA LEU A 57 -6.18 1.11 -19.79
C LEU A 57 -6.56 1.07 -21.27
N VAL A 58 -6.71 -0.13 -21.85
CA VAL A 58 -7.15 -0.30 -23.24
C VAL A 58 -8.59 0.15 -23.42
N SER A 59 -9.46 -0.14 -22.44
CA SER A 59 -10.86 0.34 -22.47
C SER A 59 -10.96 1.86 -22.40
N CYS A 60 -10.00 2.53 -21.73
CA CYS A 60 -9.94 3.99 -21.65
C CYS A 60 -9.62 4.67 -23.00
N LEU A 61 -9.14 3.95 -24.02
CA LEU A 61 -8.86 4.52 -25.34
C LEU A 61 -10.15 4.95 -26.06
N ASP A 62 -11.23 4.19 -25.93
CA ASP A 62 -12.56 4.56 -26.42
C ASP A 62 -13.56 4.57 -25.26
N MET A 63 -13.44 5.61 -24.44
CA MET A 63 -14.15 5.70 -23.17
C MET A 63 -15.63 6.03 -23.33
N ARG A 64 -16.05 6.58 -24.48
CA ARG A 64 -17.43 6.95 -24.77
C ARG A 64 -18.30 5.72 -25.06
N THR A 65 -17.76 4.74 -25.78
CA THR A 65 -18.51 3.53 -26.16
C THR A 65 -18.43 2.45 -25.09
N THR A 66 -17.32 2.37 -24.37
CA THR A 66 -17.08 1.34 -23.33
C THR A 66 -17.79 1.69 -22.02
N PHE A 67 -17.24 2.61 -21.23
CA PHE A 67 -17.68 2.91 -19.86
C PHE A 67 -19.00 3.68 -19.82
N MET A 68 -19.20 4.64 -20.72
CA MET A 68 -20.42 5.45 -20.79
C MET A 68 -21.54 4.77 -21.61
N GLY A 69 -21.27 3.59 -22.17
CA GLY A 69 -22.17 2.79 -22.98
C GLY A 69 -22.78 1.62 -22.21
N ARG A 70 -22.54 0.39 -22.67
CA ARG A 70 -23.10 -0.85 -22.08
C ARG A 70 -22.10 -1.63 -21.22
N HIS A 71 -20.84 -1.19 -21.14
CA HIS A 71 -19.75 -1.96 -20.53
C HIS A 71 -19.13 -1.24 -19.33
N ASP A 72 -19.97 -0.67 -18.48
CA ASP A 72 -19.59 -0.03 -17.21
C ASP A 72 -18.91 -0.99 -16.23
N TYR A 73 -19.29 -2.28 -16.26
CA TYR A 73 -18.69 -3.33 -15.44
C TYR A 73 -17.19 -3.55 -15.72
N LEU A 74 -16.64 -3.04 -16.82
CA LEU A 74 -15.22 -3.16 -17.15
C LEU A 74 -14.32 -2.53 -16.07
N ILE A 75 -14.84 -1.56 -15.31
CA ILE A 75 -14.13 -0.94 -14.18
C ILE A 75 -13.78 -1.96 -13.09
N PHE A 76 -14.62 -2.98 -12.89
CA PHE A 76 -14.42 -3.97 -11.82
C PHE A 76 -13.26 -4.94 -12.10
N TYR A 77 -12.75 -5.02 -13.33
CA TYR A 77 -11.51 -5.76 -13.62
C TYR A 77 -10.28 -5.16 -12.93
N LEU A 78 -10.39 -3.97 -12.34
CA LEU A 78 -9.37 -3.36 -11.50
C LEU A 78 -9.20 -4.08 -10.15
N THR A 79 -10.22 -4.78 -9.66
CA THR A 79 -10.27 -5.39 -8.32
C THR A 79 -9.04 -6.22 -7.95
N PRO A 80 -8.48 -7.08 -8.84
CA PRO A 80 -7.30 -7.89 -8.52
C PRO A 80 -6.01 -7.08 -8.29
N ALA A 81 -5.96 -5.83 -8.75
CA ALA A 81 -4.83 -4.92 -8.56
C ALA A 81 -4.97 -4.05 -7.30
N ILE A 82 -6.10 -4.14 -6.59
CA ILE A 82 -6.32 -3.42 -5.34
C ILE A 82 -5.62 -4.16 -4.20
N GLN A 83 -4.76 -3.47 -3.46
CA GLN A 83 -4.09 -4.00 -2.27
C GLN A 83 -4.13 -3.01 -1.10
N PRO A 84 -4.32 -3.49 0.15
CA PRO A 84 -4.25 -2.63 1.34
C PRO A 84 -2.81 -2.20 1.63
N ARG A 85 -2.64 -0.99 2.17
CA ARG A 85 -1.35 -0.41 2.59
C ARG A 85 -1.24 -0.32 4.11
N LEU A 86 -1.70 -1.35 4.80
CA LEU A 86 -1.68 -1.40 6.27
C LEU A 86 -0.49 -2.23 6.73
N LEU A 87 0.04 -1.92 7.89
CA LEU A 87 0.93 -2.77 8.67
C LEU A 87 0.26 -3.04 10.02
N MET A 88 -0.05 -4.30 10.26
CA MET A 88 -0.63 -4.83 11.49
C MET A 88 0.24 -5.98 11.98
N THR A 89 0.52 -5.99 13.28
CA THR A 89 1.38 -6.99 13.91
C THR A 89 0.56 -7.84 14.86
N PHE A 90 0.83 -9.14 14.85
CA PHE A 90 0.19 -10.12 15.72
C PHE A 90 1.23 -10.96 16.44
N ASP A 91 0.85 -11.44 17.61
CA ASP A 91 1.62 -12.41 18.39
C ASP A 91 1.41 -13.86 17.87
N GLU A 92 2.14 -14.82 18.45
CA GLU A 92 2.00 -16.26 18.16
C GLU A 92 0.56 -16.77 18.39
N ASP A 93 -0.15 -16.18 19.35
CA ASP A 93 -1.55 -16.43 19.67
C ASP A 93 -2.55 -15.77 18.71
N LEU A 94 -2.08 -15.14 17.61
CA LEU A 94 -2.87 -14.35 16.67
C LEU A 94 -3.60 -13.15 17.30
N LYS A 95 -3.15 -12.71 18.48
CA LYS A 95 -3.66 -11.50 19.14
C LYS A 95 -2.96 -10.27 18.58
N PRO A 96 -3.67 -9.14 18.37
CA PRO A 96 -3.05 -7.92 17.90
C PRO A 96 -2.02 -7.43 18.92
N LEU A 97 -0.79 -7.24 18.48
CA LEU A 97 0.33 -6.84 19.32
C LEU A 97 0.83 -5.46 18.85
N PRO A 98 0.63 -4.38 19.63
CA PRO A 98 1.14 -3.07 19.27
C PRO A 98 2.66 -3.02 19.46
N VAL A 99 3.40 -2.81 18.38
CA VAL A 99 4.87 -2.73 18.39
C VAL A 99 5.31 -1.43 17.75
N THR A 100 6.41 -0.88 18.25
CA THR A 100 7.02 0.32 17.70
C THR A 100 7.76 0.00 16.39
N VAL A 101 7.37 0.69 15.32
CA VAL A 101 7.93 0.56 13.98
C VAL A 101 8.48 1.90 13.49
N ARG A 102 9.54 1.85 12.70
CA ARG A 102 10.12 3.00 12.00
C ARG A 102 9.63 2.97 10.56
N VAL A 103 8.92 4.00 10.14
CA VAL A 103 8.42 4.15 8.76
C VAL A 103 9.15 5.28 8.09
N GLY A 104 9.69 5.05 6.89
CA GLY A 104 10.42 6.06 6.13
C GLY A 104 10.48 5.72 4.65
N GLN A 105 11.21 6.51 3.87
CA GLN A 105 11.35 6.28 2.43
C GLN A 105 12.25 5.06 2.16
N ALA A 106 11.74 4.13 1.35
CA ALA A 106 12.44 2.92 0.97
C ALA A 106 13.70 3.22 0.15
N VAL A 107 14.81 2.60 0.54
CA VAL A 107 16.13 2.67 -0.12
C VAL A 107 16.80 1.30 -0.04
N ASP A 108 17.69 0.97 -0.98
CA ASP A 108 18.32 -0.36 -1.00
C ASP A 108 19.26 -0.57 0.19
N VAL A 109 20.19 0.34 0.40
CA VAL A 109 21.11 0.32 1.56
C VAL A 109 21.49 1.74 1.96
N VAL A 110 21.29 2.06 3.23
CA VAL A 110 21.78 3.26 3.91
C VAL A 110 22.30 2.91 5.30
N GLY A 111 23.06 3.81 5.92
CA GLY A 111 23.63 3.61 7.25
C GLY A 111 25.12 3.27 7.25
N GLN A 112 25.66 2.99 8.43
CA GLN A 112 27.08 2.69 8.61
C GLN A 112 27.39 1.25 8.21
N ALA A 113 28.63 1.01 7.76
CA ALA A 113 29.11 -0.33 7.43
C ALA A 113 28.93 -1.28 8.65
N GLY A 114 28.28 -2.42 8.42
CA GLY A 114 28.01 -3.44 9.44
C GLY A 114 26.55 -3.52 9.91
N ARG A 115 25.74 -2.47 9.74
CA ARG A 115 24.28 -2.53 9.96
C ARG A 115 23.54 -1.81 8.83
N PRO A 116 23.40 -2.46 7.66
CA PRO A 116 22.66 -1.88 6.55
C PRO A 116 21.20 -1.65 6.96
N LYS A 117 20.70 -0.46 6.67
CA LYS A 117 19.31 -0.05 6.84
C LYS A 117 18.67 0.16 5.49
N THR A 118 17.38 -0.13 5.39
CA THR A 118 16.65 -0.04 4.12
C THR A 118 15.68 1.14 4.07
N ILE A 119 15.75 2.03 5.06
CA ILE A 119 14.91 3.21 5.17
C ILE A 119 15.72 4.47 5.46
N THR A 120 15.29 5.58 4.85
CA THR A 120 15.77 6.95 5.13
C THR A 120 14.67 7.82 5.70
N GLY A 121 15.04 8.84 6.49
CA GLY A 121 14.11 9.86 6.98
C GLY A 121 12.93 9.27 7.75
N PHE A 122 13.20 8.37 8.69
CA PHE A 122 12.15 7.62 9.38
C PHE A 122 11.46 8.42 10.48
N GLN A 123 10.20 8.06 10.73
CA GLN A 123 9.42 8.46 11.88
C GLN A 123 8.98 7.21 12.64
N THR A 124 8.96 7.29 13.97
CA THR A 124 8.54 6.17 14.82
C THR A 124 7.04 6.23 15.03
N TYR A 125 6.37 5.12 14.74
CA TYR A 125 4.95 4.90 14.93
C TYR A 125 4.72 3.63 15.75
N THR A 126 3.51 3.47 16.27
CA THR A 126 3.06 2.22 16.89
C THR A 126 2.03 1.56 15.96
N THR A 127 2.16 0.25 15.73
CA THR A 127 1.19 -0.50 14.91
C THR A 127 -0.21 -0.51 15.54
N PRO A 128 -1.30 -0.43 14.74
CA PRO A 128 -1.34 -0.47 13.28
C PRO A 128 -1.02 0.87 12.57
N VAL A 129 -0.28 0.80 11.46
CA VAL A 129 0.11 1.99 10.67
C VAL A 129 -0.33 1.85 9.22
N LEU A 130 -0.65 2.96 8.56
CA LEU A 130 -0.84 3.04 7.12
C LEU A 130 0.46 3.50 6.45
N LEU A 131 0.97 2.70 5.53
CA LEU A 131 2.21 3.00 4.80
C LEU A 131 1.91 3.90 3.59
N SER A 132 2.75 4.92 3.36
CA SER A 132 2.70 5.73 2.15
C SER A 132 3.21 4.98 0.93
N TYR A 133 2.94 5.47 -0.28
CA TYR A 133 3.55 4.90 -1.48
C TYR A 133 5.06 5.17 -1.45
N GLY A 134 5.87 4.10 -1.55
CA GLY A 134 7.33 4.20 -1.47
C GLY A 134 7.88 4.32 -0.04
N GLU A 135 7.02 4.19 0.98
CA GLU A 135 7.47 4.02 2.35
C GLU A 135 7.65 2.55 2.69
N ARG A 136 8.64 2.27 3.54
CA ARG A 136 8.91 0.95 4.11
C ARG A 136 8.93 1.07 5.63
N ALA A 137 8.53 0.00 6.30
CA ALA A 137 8.60 -0.14 7.74
C ALA A 137 9.71 -1.11 8.16
N GLU A 138 10.40 -0.78 9.24
CA GLU A 138 11.25 -1.71 10.00
C GLU A 138 10.84 -1.70 11.47
N LEU A 139 11.11 -2.78 12.21
CA LEU A 139 10.92 -2.81 13.66
C LEU A 139 11.91 -1.83 14.33
N ALA A 140 11.44 -1.10 15.35
CA ALA A 140 12.27 -0.14 16.06
C ALA A 140 13.17 -0.79 17.13
N THR A 141 12.73 -1.93 17.67
CA THR A 141 13.38 -2.69 18.74
C THR A 141 13.60 -4.14 18.29
N ASP A 142 14.63 -4.78 18.84
CA ASP A 142 14.97 -6.19 18.58
C ASP A 142 14.26 -7.16 19.55
N GLU A 143 13.26 -6.67 20.31
CA GLU A 143 12.45 -7.46 21.25
C GLU A 143 11.63 -8.53 20.53
N TYR A 144 11.17 -8.20 19.32
CA TYR A 144 10.40 -9.10 18.47
C TYR A 144 11.14 -9.34 17.16
N LEU A 145 11.08 -10.57 16.69
CA LEU A 145 11.52 -10.98 15.38
C LEU A 145 10.31 -11.23 14.49
N SER A 146 10.31 -10.68 13.28
CA SER A 146 9.29 -11.02 12.29
C SER A 146 9.52 -12.41 11.73
N VAL A 147 8.46 -13.22 11.65
CA VAL A 147 8.52 -14.56 11.05
C VAL A 147 8.86 -14.47 9.56
N THR A 148 8.38 -13.43 8.88
CA THR A 148 8.71 -13.14 7.49
C THR A 148 10.04 -12.39 7.39
N GLN A 149 10.93 -12.84 6.51
CA GLN A 149 12.05 -12.04 6.04
C GLN A 149 11.47 -10.91 5.18
N LEU A 150 11.80 -9.65 5.51
CA LEU A 150 11.40 -8.37 4.87
C LEU A 150 10.68 -8.52 3.51
N PRO A 151 9.52 -7.88 3.28
CA PRO A 151 9.06 -6.61 3.88
C PRO A 151 7.94 -6.72 4.93
N LEU A 152 7.89 -5.74 5.84
CA LEU A 152 6.81 -5.58 6.82
C LEU A 152 5.61 -4.87 6.18
N GLU A 153 4.81 -5.62 5.44
CA GLU A 153 3.57 -5.13 4.81
C GLU A 153 2.40 -6.05 5.16
N GLY A 154 1.20 -5.46 5.29
CA GLY A 154 -0.02 -6.20 5.58
C GLY A 154 -0.04 -6.71 7.02
N PHE A 155 -0.20 -8.03 7.15
CA PHE A 155 -0.31 -8.70 8.43
C PHE A 155 0.97 -9.46 8.72
N VAL A 156 1.68 -9.07 9.78
CA VAL A 156 2.96 -9.65 10.17
C VAL A 156 2.82 -10.37 11.50
N LEU A 157 3.32 -11.60 11.53
CA LEU A 157 3.47 -12.37 12.77
C LEU A 157 4.84 -12.06 13.39
N LEU A 158 4.81 -11.72 14.67
CA LEU A 158 5.97 -11.43 15.48
C LEU A 158 6.16 -12.55 16.50
N LYS A 159 7.41 -12.94 16.69
CA LYS A 159 7.85 -13.88 17.71
C LYS A 159 8.75 -13.15 18.69
N LYS A 160 8.59 -13.40 19.99
CA LYS A 160 9.50 -12.83 20.98
C LYS A 160 10.92 -13.35 20.75
N ASN A 161 11.89 -12.45 20.74
CA ASN A 161 13.28 -12.79 20.51
C ASN A 161 13.86 -13.48 21.76
N PRO A 162 14.38 -14.73 21.66
CA PRO A 162 14.98 -15.42 22.79
C PRO A 162 16.33 -14.83 23.22
N GLU A 163 17.02 -14.09 22.35
CA GLU A 163 18.32 -13.47 22.62
C GLU A 163 18.21 -12.03 23.13
N TYR A 164 16.98 -11.54 23.33
CA TYR A 164 16.77 -10.17 23.78
C TYR A 164 16.99 -10.06 25.29
N GLU A 165 18.11 -9.44 25.67
CA GLU A 165 18.32 -8.94 27.03
C GLU A 165 17.72 -7.54 27.13
N GLU A 166 16.78 -7.35 28.06
CA GLU A 166 16.34 -6.01 28.44
C GLU A 166 17.55 -5.23 28.91
N ALA A 167 17.88 -4.14 28.22
CA ALA A 167 18.94 -3.25 28.65
C ALA A 167 18.54 -2.66 30.02
N THR A 168 18.99 -3.28 31.10
CA THR A 168 18.95 -2.70 32.45
C THR A 168 19.66 -1.36 32.41
N ALA A 169 18.89 -0.30 32.67
CA ALA A 169 19.39 1.06 32.83
C ALA A 169 20.31 1.19 34.05
#